data_AF-A0A537JAY2-F1
#
_entry.id   AF-A0A537JAY2-F1
#
_cell.length_a   1.000
_cell.length_b   1.000
_cell.length_c   1.000
_cell.angle_alpha   90.00
_cell.angle_beta   90.00
_cell.angle_gamma   90.00
#
_symmetry.space_group_name_H-M   'P 1'
#
loop_
_entity.id
_entity.type
_entity.pdbx_description
1 polymer ?
#
loop_
_entity_poly.entity_id
_entity_poly.type
_entity_poly.pdbx_seq_one_letter_code
_entity_poly.pdbx_strand_id
1 'polypeptide(L)'
;MVRNLFDGKKNLLVEDFSDYVYIQGFAMILGAARRKTLPDDISITPCGGTKNLGYLASLFLGHRVRPVILLDSDDAARTCQE
;
A
#
# COMPACT_ATOMS: atom_id res chain seq x y z
N MET A 1 5.19 17.69 5.24
CA MET A 1 6.42 16.88 5.28
C MET A 1 6.27 15.77 4.23
N VAL A 2 6.95 15.88 3.09
CA VAL A 2 6.96 14.81 2.08
C VAL A 2 7.73 13.64 2.68
N ARG A 3 7.01 12.58 3.06
CA ARG A 3 7.60 11.34 3.57
C ARG A 3 8.21 10.64 2.35
N ASN A 4 9.53 10.48 2.35
CA ASN A 4 10.24 9.92 1.23
C ASN A 4 9.78 8.45 1.04
N LEU A 5 9.09 8.18 -0.07
CA LEU A 5 8.51 6.88 -0.41
C LEU A 5 9.56 5.74 -0.41
N PHE A 6 10.83 6.12 -0.57
CA PHE A 6 11.96 5.20 -0.71
C PHE A 6 12.83 5.08 0.54
N ASP A 7 12.51 5.77 1.63
CA ASP A 7 13.37 5.84 2.82
C ASP A 7 13.03 4.73 3.83
N GLY A 8 13.57 3.54 3.60
CA GLY A 8 13.73 2.46 4.59
C GLY A 8 12.47 1.85 5.21
N LYS A 9 11.28 2.39 4.93
CA LYS A 9 10.00 1.90 5.46
C LYS A 9 9.44 0.78 4.61
N LYS A 10 8.68 -0.10 5.25
CA LYS A 10 7.88 -1.13 4.57
C LYS A 10 6.75 -0.43 3.84
N ASN A 11 6.76 -0.47 2.51
CA ASN A 11 5.76 0.20 1.69
C ASN A 11 4.62 -0.75 1.37
N LEU A 12 3.39 -0.27 1.55
CA LEU A 12 2.16 -0.90 1.10
C LEU A 12 1.49 0.03 0.08
N LEU A 13 1.44 -0.41 -1.17
CA LEU A 13 0.65 0.26 -2.21
C LEU A 13 -0.75 -0.33 -2.19
N VAL A 14 -1.75 0.53 -2.16
CA VAL A 14 -3.17 0.14 -2.24
C VAL A 14 -3.79 0.78 -3.47
N GLU A 15 -4.80 0.13 -4.03
CA GLU A 15 -5.46 0.60 -5.25
C GLU A 15 -6.06 1.99 -5.04
N ASP A 16 -6.92 2.13 -4.03
CA ASP A 16 -7.70 3.35 -3.82
C ASP A 16 -7.65 3.90 -2.39
N PHE A 17 -8.18 5.11 -2.23
CA PHE A 17 -8.30 5.75 -0.93
C PHE A 17 -9.21 4.98 0.04
N SER A 18 -10.20 4.24 -0.48
CA SER A 18 -11.05 3.35 0.32
C SER A 18 -10.23 2.31 1.06
N ASP A 19 -9.30 1.65 0.39
CA ASP A 19 -8.45 0.60 0.98
C ASP A 19 -7.59 1.15 2.10
N TYR A 20 -7.02 2.34 1.89
CA TYR A 20 -6.29 3.07 2.92
C TYR A 20 -7.16 3.29 4.17
N VAL A 21 -8.39 3.78 3.99
CA VAL A 21 -9.32 4.03 5.10
C VAL A 21 -9.67 2.73 5.83
N TYR A 22 -9.94 1.64 5.10
CA TYR A 22 -10.26 0.35 5.70
C TYR A 22 -9.09 -0.20 6.52
N ILE A 23 -7.89 -0.23 5.97
CA ILE A 23 -6.71 -0.74 6.67
C ILE A 23 -6.43 0.10 7.92
N GLN A 24 -6.51 1.42 7.81
CA GLN A 24 -6.27 2.30 8.94
C GLN A 24 -7.35 2.14 10.03
N GLY A 25 -8.61 1.95 9.62
CA GLY A 25 -9.72 1.62 10.52
C GLY A 25 -9.49 0.31 11.26
N PHE A 26 -9.13 -0.76 10.55
CA PHE A 26 -8.79 -2.05 11.18
C PHE A 26 -7.60 -1.93 12.13
N ALA A 27 -6.55 -1.19 11.74
CA ALA A 27 -5.39 -0.99 12.59
C ALA A 27 -5.76 -0.29 13.91
N MET A 28 -6.63 0.71 13.86
CA MET A 28 -7.14 1.39 15.06
C MET A 28 -7.97 0.46 15.94
N ILE A 29 -8.91 -0.30 15.36
CA ILE A 29 -9.78 -1.23 16.10
C ILE A 29 -8.94 -2.34 16.76
N LEU A 30 -8.00 -2.94 16.04
CA LEU A 30 -7.11 -3.98 16.55
C LEU A 30 -6.19 -3.44 17.65
N GLY A 31 -5.65 -2.23 17.46
CA GLY A 31 -4.84 -1.56 18.47
C GLY A 31 -5.62 -1.30 19.76
N ALA A 32 -6.84 -0.78 19.65
CA ALA A 32 -7.73 -0.55 20.79
C ALA A 32 -8.08 -1.86 21.52
N ALA A 33 -8.25 -2.96 20.78
CA ALA A 33 -8.49 -4.29 21.31
C ALA A 33 -7.23 -5.00 21.86
N ARG A 34 -6.07 -4.34 21.88
CA ARG A 34 -4.75 -4.92 22.23
C ARG A 34 -4.40 -6.19 21.45
N ARG A 35 -4.86 -6.27 20.20
CA ARG A 35 -4.51 -7.34 19.27
C ARG A 35 -3.32 -6.93 18.41
N LYS A 36 -2.72 -7.90 17.72
CA LYS A 36 -1.69 -7.63 16.71
C LYS A 36 -2.29 -6.70 15.64
N THR A 37 -1.69 -5.54 15.48
CA THR A 37 -2.11 -4.50 14.54
C THR A 37 -1.00 -4.19 13.54
N LEU A 38 -1.25 -3.26 12.62
CA LEU A 38 -0.28 -2.81 11.63
C LEU A 38 0.93 -2.15 12.32
N PRO A 39 2.17 -2.56 12.02
CA PRO A 39 3.37 -1.90 12.52
C PRO A 39 3.47 -0.41 12.12
N ASP A 40 4.02 0.43 13.02
CA ASP A 40 4.19 1.87 12.79
C ASP A 40 5.27 2.22 11.72
N ASP A 41 6.08 1.23 11.33
CA ASP A 41 7.09 1.34 10.29
C ASP A 41 6.54 1.11 8.87
N ILE A 42 5.23 0.87 8.73
CA ILE A 42 4.56 0.71 7.44
C ILE A 42 4.07 2.06 6.91
N SER A 43 4.35 2.32 5.63
CA SER A 43 3.83 3.45 4.88
C SER A 43 2.80 2.95 3.87
N ILE A 44 1.55 3.38 4.01
CA ILE A 44 0.47 3.05 3.06
C ILE A 44 0.32 4.20 2.05
N THR A 45 0.35 3.87 0.77
CA THR A 45 0.18 4.85 -0.31
C THR A 45 -1.00 4.45 -1.20
N PRO A 46 -2.10 5.23 -1.20
CA PRO A 46 -3.19 5.02 -2.16
C PRO A 46 -2.74 5.49 -3.55
N CYS A 47 -3.00 4.66 -4.56
CA CYS A 47 -2.54 4.91 -5.92
C CYS A 47 -3.59 5.62 -6.79
N GLY A 48 -4.87 5.59 -6.40
CA GLY A 48 -5.97 6.20 -7.17
C GLY A 48 -6.29 5.39 -8.43
N GLY A 49 -6.40 4.07 -8.25
CA GLY A 49 -6.76 3.10 -9.26
C GLY A 49 -5.58 2.31 -9.83
N THR A 50 -5.90 1.14 -10.40
CA THR A 50 -4.95 0.17 -10.96
C THR A 50 -3.94 0.79 -11.96
N LYS A 51 -4.33 1.77 -12.78
CA LYS A 51 -3.42 2.40 -13.76
C LYS A 51 -2.24 3.14 -13.11
N ASN A 52 -2.51 3.90 -12.06
CA ASN A 52 -1.48 4.68 -11.35
C ASN A 52 -0.63 3.76 -10.46
N LEU A 53 -1.21 2.67 -9.97
CA LEU A 53 -0.51 1.68 -9.19
C LEU A 53 0.63 1.03 -9.98
N GLY A 54 0.39 0.64 -11.23
CA GLY A 54 1.45 0.11 -12.11
C GLY A 54 2.59 1.11 -12.33
N TYR A 55 2.26 2.38 -12.55
CA TYR A 55 3.25 3.45 -12.67
C TYR A 55 4.07 3.62 -11.38
N LEU A 56 3.43 3.73 -10.22
CA LEU A 56 4.12 3.87 -8.94
C LEU A 56 4.97 2.65 -8.63
N ALA A 57 4.45 1.43 -8.85
CA ALA A 57 5.19 0.18 -8.69
C ALA A 57 6.46 0.16 -9.55
N SER A 58 6.40 0.68 -10.79
CA SER A 58 7.57 0.76 -11.68
C SER A 58 8.69 1.64 -11.11
N LEU A 59 8.37 2.69 -10.35
CA LEU A 59 9.38 3.53 -9.69
C LEU A 59 10.19 2.73 -8.66
N PHE A 60 9.57 1.76 -7.98
CA PHE A 60 10.26 0.90 -7.02
C PHE A 60 11.22 -0.10 -7.69
N LEU A 61 11.05 -0.41 -8.99
CA LEU A 61 11.98 -1.30 -9.71
C LEU A 61 13.41 -0.72 -9.76
N GLY A 62 13.53 0.61 -9.86
CA GLY A 62 14.81 1.33 -9.84
C GLY A 62 15.46 1.44 -8.45
N HIS A 63 14.74 1.04 -7.40
CA HIS A 63 15.20 1.13 -6.01
C HIS A 63 15.34 -0.27 -5.37
N ARG A 64 16.14 -0.37 -4.30
CA ARG A 64 16.24 -1.60 -3.48
C ARG A 64 15.07 -1.76 -2.49
N VAL A 65 13.93 -1.17 -2.80
CA VAL A 65 12.73 -1.19 -1.97
C VAL A 65 11.69 -2.06 -2.69
N ARG A 66 11.12 -3.03 -1.98
CA ARG A 66 10.08 -3.92 -2.52
C ARG A 66 8.78 -3.62 -1.79
N PRO A 67 7.81 -2.94 -2.42
CA PRO A 67 6.51 -2.71 -1.82
C PRO A 67 5.69 -4.01 -1.82
N VAL A 68 4.81 -4.14 -0.84
CA VAL A 68 3.65 -5.04 -0.93
C VAL A 68 2.54 -4.28 -1.64
N ILE A 69 1.79 -4.97 -2.49
CA ILE A 69 0.70 -4.41 -3.28
C ILE A 69 -0.59 -5.10 -2.88
N LEU A 70 -1.62 -4.31 -2.56
CA LEU A 70 -3.00 -4.78 -2.37
C LEU A 70 -3.85 -4.26 -3.53
N LEU A 71 -4.47 -5.17 -4.25
CA LEU A 71 -5.33 -4.93 -5.41
C LEU A 71 -6.65 -5.66 -5.23
N ASP A 72 -7.71 -5.14 -5.83
CA ASP A 72 -8.95 -5.89 -5.97
C ASP A 72 -8.76 -7.12 -6.87
N SER A 73 -9.62 -8.12 -6.73
CA SER A 73 -9.54 -9.37 -7.53
C SER A 73 -10.23 -9.26 -8.89
N ASP A 74 -10.26 -8.07 -9.47
CA ASP A 74 -10.90 -7.79 -10.74
C ASP A 74 -9.98 -8.09 -11.95
N ASP A 75 -10.50 -7.94 -13.17
CA ASP A 75 -9.72 -8.17 -14.39
C ASP A 75 -8.58 -7.14 -14.57
N ALA A 76 -8.74 -5.95 -14.01
CA ALA A 76 -7.71 -4.90 -14.08
C ALA A 76 -6.46 -5.32 -13.30
N ALA A 77 -6.63 -5.88 -12.10
CA ALA A 77 -5.53 -6.39 -11.30
C ALA A 77 -4.81 -7.57 -11.94
N ARG A 78 -5.53 -8.47 -12.63
CA ARG A 78 -4.93 -9.60 -13.37
C ARG A 78 -3.99 -9.14 -14.48
N THR A 79 -4.36 -8.06 -15.17
CA THR A 79 -3.54 -7.48 -16.25
C THR A 79 -2.26 -6.83 -15.73
N CYS A 80 -2.23 -6.36 -14.48
CA CYS A 80 -1.03 -5.79 -13.84
C CYS A 80 -0.03 -6.84 -13.33
N GLN A 81 -0.34 -8.14 -13.39
CA GLN A 81 0.56 -9.22 -13.00
C GLN A 81 1.36 -9.84 -14.16
N GLU A 82 0.98 -9.53 -15.41
CA GLU A 82 1.66 -9.97 -16.64
C GLU A 82 2.81 -9.02 -17.01
#